data_AF-A0A9P9GYX0-F1
#
_entry.id   AF-A0A9P9GYX0-F1
#
_cell.length_a   1.000
_cell.length_b   1.000
_cell.length_c   1.000
_cell.angle_alpha   90.00
_cell.angle_beta   90.00
_cell.angle_gamma   90.00
#
_symmetry.space_group_name_H-M   'P 1'
#
loop_
_entity.id
_entity.type
_entity.pdbx_description
1 polymer ?
#
loop_
_entity_poly.entity_id
_entity_poly.type
_entity_poly.pdbx_seq_one_letter_code
_entity_poly.pdbx_strand_id
1 'polypeptide(L)' 'LDEPRILICLLCRQAVRPGRGIETHFRNMHKYTGDKLKAVLSFCDKQGFQDPTKVPLPANGSKAIPQLPKLGG' A
#
# COMPACT_ATOMS: atom_id res chain seq x y z
N LEU A 1 12.05 15.13 6.66
CA LEU A 1 11.71 13.70 6.68
C LEU A 1 11.01 13.43 5.36
N ASP A 2 11.63 12.68 4.45
CA ASP A 2 10.98 12.27 3.22
C ASP A 2 9.66 11.55 3.54
N GLU A 3 8.58 11.90 2.85
CA GLU A 3 7.28 11.30 3.09
C GLU A 3 7.32 9.80 2.75
N PRO A 4 6.85 8.92 3.65
CA PRO A 4 6.88 7.48 3.41
C PRO A 4 5.98 7.12 2.24
N ARG A 5 6.58 6.56 1.20
CA ARG A 5 5.89 6.14 -0.03
C ARG A 5 5.40 4.71 0.10
N ILE A 6 4.32 4.50 0.84
CA ILE A 6 3.71 3.18 1.04
C ILE A 6 2.45 3.00 0.17
N LEU A 7 2.22 1.77 -0.30
CA LEU A 7 1.00 1.42 -1.01
C LEU A 7 -0.10 1.04 -0.02
N ILE A 8 -1.22 1.76 -0.06
CA ILE A 8 -2.43 1.44 0.71
C ILE A 8 -3.50 0.93 -0.25
N CYS A 9 -4.04 -0.26 0.00
CA CYS A 9 -5.21 -0.74 -0.71
C CYS A 9 -6.47 -0.09 -0.13
N LEU A 10 -7.16 0.74 -0.91
CA LEU A 10 -8.36 1.44 -0.43
C LEU A 10 -9.59 0.53 -0.28
N LEU A 11 -9.58 -0.65 -0.91
CA LEU A 11 -10.69 -1.62 -0.83
C LEU A 11 -10.77 -2.24 0.56
N CYS A 12 -9.63 -2.64 1.14
CA CYS A 12 -9.55 -3.28 2.45
C CYS A 12 -8.81 -2.44 3.50
N ARG A 13 -8.33 -1.25 3.13
CA ARG A 13 -7.59 -0.29 3.98
C ARG A 13 -6.31 -0.88 4.59
N GLN A 14 -5.69 -1.85 3.90
CA GLN A 14 -4.46 -2.50 4.33
C GLN A 14 -3.24 -1.94 3.60
N ALA A 15 -2.12 -1.86 4.31
CA ALA A 15 -0.83 -1.58 3.69
C ALA A 15 -0.35 -2.81 2.92
N VAL A 16 0.10 -2.60 1.68
CA VAL A 16 0.51 -3.66 0.77
C VAL A 16 2.02 -3.67 0.65
N ARG A 17 2.64 -4.85 0.82
CA ARG A 17 4.09 -4.99 0.61
C ARG A 17 4.44 -4.82 -0.87
N PRO A 18 5.50 -4.07 -1.21
CA PRO A 18 5.94 -3.89 -2.59
C PRO A 18 6.43 -5.21 -3.23
N GLY A 19 6.66 -5.17 -4.55
CA GLY A 19 7.10 -6.33 -5.33
C GLY A 19 6.03 -7.41 -5.39
N ARG A 20 6.39 -8.67 -5.09
CA ARG A 20 5.46 -9.82 -5.12
C ARG A 20 4.27 -9.68 -4.15
N GLY A 21 4.41 -8.84 -3.12
CA GLY A 21 3.32 -8.57 -2.18
C GLY A 21 2.11 -7.92 -2.84
N ILE A 22 2.31 -7.09 -3.86
CA ILE A 22 1.25 -6.40 -4.60
C ILE A 22 0.40 -7.43 -5.36
N GLU A 23 1.05 -8.27 -6.16
CA GLU A 23 0.36 -9.32 -6.91
C GLU A 23 -0.41 -10.25 -5.98
N THR A 24 0.26 -10.74 -4.92
CA THR A 24 -0.33 -11.66 -3.95
C THR A 24 -1.56 -11.05 -3.29
N HIS A 25 -1.48 -9.77 -2.91
CA HIS A 25 -2.60 -9.06 -2.30
C HIS A 25 -3.80 -8.99 -3.23
N PHE A 26 -3.65 -8.41 -4.43
CA PHE A 26 -4.78 -8.21 -5.33
C PHE A 26 -5.36 -9.52 -5.87
N ARG A 27 -4.50 -10.52 -6.12
CA ARG A 27 -4.94 -11.85 -6.55
C ARG A 27 -5.67 -12.62 -5.46
N ASN A 28 -5.15 -12.63 -4.22
CA ASN A 28 -5.72 -13.47 -3.16
C ASN A 28 -6.85 -12.78 -2.39
N MET A 29 -6.71 -11.50 -2.05
CA MET A 29 -7.69 -10.73 -1.28
C MET A 29 -8.86 -10.25 -2.15
N HIS A 30 -8.57 -9.80 -3.37
CA HIS A 30 -9.57 -9.17 -4.24
C HIS A 30 -9.93 -10.00 -5.46
N LYS A 31 -9.31 -11.17 -5.64
CA LYS A 31 -9.54 -12.09 -6.77
C LYS A 31 -9.35 -11.43 -8.14
N TYR A 32 -8.44 -10.45 -8.22
CA TYR A 32 -8.13 -9.82 -9.50
C TYR A 32 -7.32 -10.77 -10.37
N THR A 33 -7.69 -10.85 -11.65
CA THR A 33 -7.07 -11.70 -12.66
C THR A 33 -7.04 -10.95 -14.00
N GLY A 34 -6.31 -11.50 -14.98
CA GLY A 34 -6.24 -10.98 -16.34
C GLY A 34 -5.79 -9.52 -16.42
N ASP A 35 -6.40 -8.76 -17.32
CA ASP A 35 -6.06 -7.35 -17.57
C ASP A 35 -6.20 -6.47 -16.34
N LYS A 36 -7.14 -6.79 -15.44
CA LYS A 36 -7.34 -6.02 -14.21
C LYS A 36 -6.15 -6.13 -13.27
N LEU A 37 -5.60 -7.33 -13.10
CA LEU A 37 -4.39 -7.53 -12.30
C LEU A 37 -3.18 -6.91 -12.99
N LYS A 38 -3.05 -7.09 -14.32
CA LYS A 38 -1.97 -6.52 -15.12
C LYS A 38 -1.91 -4.99 -15.03
N ALA A 39 -3.06 -4.32 -15.08
CA ALA A 39 -3.14 -2.86 -14.95
C ALA A 39 -2.64 -2.36 -13.59
N VAL A 40 -3.03 -3.02 -12.50
CA VAL A 40 -2.57 -2.69 -11.14
C VAL A 40 -1.06 -2.86 -11.03
N LEU A 41 -0.52 -4.00 -11.51
CA LEU A 41 0.92 -4.26 -11.47
C LEU A 41 1.70 -3.25 -12.30
N SER A 42 1.24 -2.94 -13.51
CA SER A 42 1.88 -1.97 -14.40
C SER A 42 1.89 -0.55 -13.84
N PHE A 43 0.85 -0.18 -13.09
CA PHE A 43 0.83 1.09 -12.36
C PHE A 43 1.84 1.11 -11.22
N CYS A 44 1.89 0.03 -10.43
CA CYS A 44 2.74 -0.05 -9.25
C CYS A 44 4.24 -0.19 -9.59
N ASP A 45 4.58 -0.86 -10.69
CA ASP A 45 5.97 -1.06 -11.13
C ASP A 45 6.71 0.27 -11.38
N LYS A 46 5.97 1.28 -11.84
CA LYS A 46 6.51 2.63 -12.08
C LYS A 46 6.73 3.43 -10.79
N GLN A 47 6.41 2.87 -9.63
CA GLN A 47 6.44 3.56 -8.34
C GLN A 47 7.41 2.88 -7.35
N GLY A 48 8.35 3.67 -6.81
CA GLY A 48 9.27 3.23 -5.76
C GLY A 48 8.59 3.16 -4.40
N PHE A 49 7.78 2.13 -4.18
CA PHE A 49 7.10 1.90 -2.90
C PHE A 49 8.04 1.29 -1.85
N GLN A 50 7.93 1.78 -0.62
CA GLN A 50 8.63 1.28 0.55
C GLN A 50 7.84 0.16 1.23
N ASP A 51 8.55 -0.78 1.87
CA ASP A 51 7.90 -1.82 2.65
C ASP A 51 7.33 -1.24 3.95
N PRO A 52 6.01 -1.36 4.20
CA PRO A 52 5.36 -0.72 5.34
C PRO A 52 5.84 -1.23 6.71
N THR A 53 6.50 -2.40 6.78
CA THR A 53 7.09 -2.93 8.02
C THR A 53 8.51 -2.46 8.28
N LYS A 54 9.14 -1.81 7.28
CA LYS A 54 10.51 -1.29 7.34
C LYS A 54 10.57 0.23 7.38
N VAL A 55 9.45 0.92 7.11
CA VAL A 55 9.38 2.37 7.22
C VAL A 55 9.54 2.77 8.70
N PRO A 56 10.54 3.61 9.04
CA PRO A 56 10.68 4.10 10.40
C PRO A 56 9.44 4.92 10.77
N LEU A 57 8.88 4.65 11.94
CA LEU A 57 7.83 5.49 12.51
C LEU A 57 8.39 6.90 12.68
N PRO A 58 7.73 7.95 12.17
CA PRO A 58 8.18 9.31 12.41
C PRO A 58 8.15 9.60 13.91
N ALA A 59 9.14 10.36 14.39
CA ALA A 59 9.17 10.76 15.79
C ALA A 59 7.92 11.59 16.11
N ASN A 60 7.03 11.01 16.90
CA ASN A 60 5.79 11.54 17.50
C ASN A 60 4.93 12.46 16.60
N GLY A 61 3.69 12.04 16.28
CA GLY A 61 2.70 12.92 15.64
C GLY A 61 2.92 13.13 14.14
N SER A 62 3.09 12.06 13.37
CA SER A 62 3.02 12.13 11.91
C SER A 62 1.67 12.70 11.48
N LYS A 63 1.66 13.54 10.43
CA LYS A 63 0.40 13.97 9.83
C LYS A 63 -0.42 12.73 9.47
N ALA A 64 -1.70 12.74 9.87
CA ALA A 64 -2.62 11.66 9.53
C ALA A 64 -2.61 11.45 8.02
N ILE A 65 -2.43 10.21 7.59
CA ILE A 65 -2.56 9.83 6.20
C ILE A 65 -4.04 10.02 5.82
N PRO A 66 -4.40 10.96 4.92
CA PRO A 66 -5.80 11.32 4.67
C PRO A 66 -6.68 10.14 4.26
N GLN A 67 -6.08 9.18 3.55
CA GLN A 67 -6.73 7.97 3.07
C GLN A 67 -6.93 6.87 4.14
N LEU A 68 -6.46 7.05 5.37
CA LEU A 68 -6.71 6.13 6.48
C LEU A 68 -7.73 6.70 7.47
N PRO A 69 -8.76 5.94 7.87
CA PRO A 69 -9.63 6.36 8.96
C PRO A 69 -8.83 6.44 10.25
N LYS A 70 -9.17 7.40 11.12
CA LYS A 70 -8.68 7.40 12.50
C LYS A 70 -9.21 6.12 13.15
N LEU A 71 -8.31 5.25 13.61
CA LEU A 71 -8.70 4.16 14.50
C LEU A 71 -9.26 4.80 15.77
N GLY A 72 -10.58 4.69 15.94
CA GLY A 72 -11.23 5.09 17.19
C GLY A 72 -10.67 4.24 18.31
N GLY A 73 -10.23 4.89 19.39
CA GLY A 73 -9.90 4.23 20.65
C GLY A 73 -11.14 3.71 21.35
#